data_AF-A0A961CIM4-F1
#
_entry.id   AF-A0A961CIM4-F1
#
_cell.length_a   1.000
_cell.length_b   1.000
_cell.length_c   1.000
_cell.angle_alpha   90.00
_cell.angle_beta   90.00
_cell.angle_gamma   90.00
#
_symmetry.space_group_name_H-M   'P 1'
#
loop_
_entity.id
_entity.type
_entity.pdbx_description
1 polymer ?
#
loop_
_entity_poly.entity_id
_entity_poly.type
_entity_poly.pdbx_seq_one_letter_code
_entity_poly.pdbx_strand_id
1 'polypeptide(L)'
;LEFRVPGSDANPYLSVAASLAAGLWGIEQGLELRPETIGSGYADPSAERLPRTLFEATARLRESTVMRNLLGADFVDHFVATREWEWRQHADAVTDWELRRYFEII
;
A
#
# COMPACT_ATOMS: atom_id res chain seq x y z
N LEU A 1 -12.87 -14.03 -7.83
CA LEU A 1 -12.32 -12.97 -6.97
C LEU A 1 -11.84 -11.84 -7.88
N GLU A 2 -12.16 -10.59 -7.56
CA GLU A 2 -11.67 -9.41 -8.28
C GLU A 2 -10.92 -8.53 -7.27
N PHE A 3 -9.64 -8.22 -7.53
CA PHE A 3 -8.82 -7.41 -6.62
C PHE A 3 -8.60 -6.01 -7.21
N ARG A 4 -9.35 -5.04 -6.69
CA ARG A 4 -9.45 -3.67 -7.25
C ARG A 4 -8.53 -2.65 -6.59
N VAL A 5 -7.56 -3.10 -5.80
CA VAL A 5 -6.62 -2.24 -5.06
C VAL A 5 -5.45 -1.73 -5.93
N PRO A 6 -4.81 -2.55 -6.78
CA PRO A 6 -3.69 -2.07 -7.59
C PRO A 6 -4.13 -1.00 -8.59
N GLY A 7 -3.40 0.12 -8.63
CA GLY A 7 -3.56 1.17 -9.63
C GLY A 7 -2.91 0.81 -10.97
N SER A 8 -3.14 1.63 -11.99
CA SER A 8 -2.57 1.44 -13.34
C SER A 8 -1.06 1.68 -13.41
N ASP A 9 -0.50 2.35 -12.41
CA ASP A 9 0.91 2.64 -12.18
C ASP A 9 1.66 1.46 -11.54
N ALA A 10 0.94 0.46 -11.02
CA ALA A 10 1.55 -0.68 -10.37
C ALA A 10 2.22 -1.63 -11.38
N ASN A 11 3.38 -2.20 -10.99
CA ASN A 11 4.02 -3.24 -11.79
C ASN A 11 3.11 -4.49 -11.82
N PRO A 12 2.61 -4.93 -13.00
CA PRO A 12 1.62 -5.99 -13.08
C PRO A 12 2.13 -7.32 -12.55
N TYR A 13 3.42 -7.62 -12.70
CA TYR A 13 4.03 -8.84 -12.18
C TYR A 13 4.06 -8.84 -10.66
N LEU A 14 4.47 -7.73 -10.05
CA LEU A 14 4.51 -7.61 -8.59
C LEU A 14 3.11 -7.61 -7.98
N SER A 15 2.15 -6.94 -8.62
CA SER A 15 0.75 -6.94 -8.19
C SER A 15 0.17 -8.34 -8.16
N VAL A 16 0.32 -9.10 -9.25
CA VAL A 16 -0.19 -10.48 -9.33
C VAL A 16 0.55 -11.40 -8.36
N ALA A 17 1.88 -11.29 -8.25
CA ALA A 17 2.67 -12.09 -7.32
C ALA A 17 2.25 -11.84 -5.86
N ALA A 18 2.10 -10.59 -5.44
CA ALA A 18 1.68 -10.25 -4.09
C ALA A 18 0.24 -10.71 -3.79
N SER A 19 -0.69 -10.56 -4.73
CA SER A 19 -2.07 -11.04 -4.57
C SER A 19 -2.13 -12.56 -4.43
N LEU A 20 -1.39 -13.29 -5.27
CA LEU A 20 -1.33 -14.74 -5.22
C LEU A 20 -0.70 -15.22 -3.91
N ALA A 21 0.42 -14.61 -3.51
CA ALA A 21 1.13 -14.92 -2.29
C ALA A 21 0.25 -14.72 -1.04
N ALA A 22 -0.47 -13.59 -0.95
CA ALA A 22 -1.39 -13.32 0.16
C ALA A 22 -2.55 -14.30 0.20
N GLY A 23 -3.12 -14.66 -0.97
CA GLY A 23 -4.19 -15.65 -1.08
C GLY A 23 -3.74 -17.05 -0.65
N LEU A 24 -2.57 -17.50 -1.12
CA LEU A 24 -1.98 -18.78 -0.73
C LEU A 24 -1.73 -18.82 0.78
N TRP A 25 -1.15 -17.77 1.35
CA TRP A 25 -0.89 -17.68 2.78
C TRP A 25 -2.19 -17.79 3.60
N GLY A 26 -3.26 -17.13 3.17
CA GLY A 26 -4.58 -17.24 3.81
C GLY A 26 -5.12 -18.67 3.82
N ILE A 27 -4.96 -19.42 2.71
CA ILE A 27 -5.37 -20.82 2.60
C ILE A 27 -4.52 -21.71 3.52
N GLU A 28 -3.19 -21.56 3.48
CA GLU A 28 -2.27 -22.38 4.28
C GLU A 28 -2.44 -22.16 5.79
N GLN A 29 -2.74 -20.93 6.20
CA GLN A 29 -2.98 -20.59 7.60
C GLN A 29 -4.44 -20.77 8.04
N GLY A 30 -5.34 -21.15 7.13
CA GLY A 30 -6.76 -21.34 7.44
C GLY A 30 -7.44 -20.08 7.98
N LEU A 31 -7.08 -18.89 7.45
CA LEU A 31 -7.62 -17.64 7.96
C LEU A 31 -9.11 -17.47 7.64
N GLU A 32 -9.86 -17.00 8.63
CA GLU A 32 -11.25 -16.62 8.44
C GLU A 32 -11.38 -15.29 7.72
N LEU A 33 -12.28 -15.24 6.75
CA LEU A 33 -12.64 -14.00 6.07
C LEU A 33 -13.51 -13.15 6.99
N ARG A 34 -13.30 -11.83 6.94
CA ARG A 34 -14.24 -10.88 7.57
C ARG A 34 -15.60 -11.00 6.88
N PRO A 35 -16.70 -10.65 7.59
CA PRO A 35 -18.02 -10.55 6.97
C PRO A 35 -18.01 -9.66 5.74
N GLU A 36 -18.82 -10.00 4.74
CA GLU A 36 -18.98 -9.21 3.53
C GLU A 36 -19.52 -7.81 3.84
N THR A 37 -19.07 -6.82 3.07
CA THR A 37 -19.66 -5.48 3.13
C THR A 37 -21.00 -5.50 2.38
N ILE A 38 -22.09 -5.23 3.11
CA ILE A 38 -23.43 -5.09 2.53
C ILE A 38 -23.69 -3.61 2.23
N GLY A 39 -24.04 -3.28 0.98
CA GLY A 39 -24.28 -1.90 0.54
C GLY A 39 -23.00 -1.17 0.16
N SER A 40 -22.82 0.07 0.62
CA SER A 40 -21.68 0.92 0.26
C SER A 40 -20.58 0.88 1.32
N GLY A 41 -19.41 0.35 0.97
CA GLY A 41 -18.23 0.38 1.86
C GLY A 41 -17.69 1.79 2.18
N TYR A 42 -18.10 2.80 1.41
CA TYR A 42 -17.79 4.20 1.76
C TYR A 42 -18.59 4.70 2.96
N ALA A 43 -19.77 4.12 3.20
CA ALA A 43 -20.67 4.52 4.28
C ALA A 43 -20.35 3.83 5.61
N ASP A 44 -19.45 2.85 5.63
CA ASP A 44 -19.01 2.16 6.83
C ASP A 44 -17.82 2.90 7.49
N PRO A 45 -18.02 3.57 8.65
CA PRO A 45 -16.94 4.24 9.37
C PRO A 45 -16.06 3.25 10.16
N SER A 46 -16.52 2.01 10.38
CA SER A 46 -15.77 0.99 11.12
C SER A 46 -14.79 0.21 10.25
N ALA A 47 -14.92 0.32 8.93
CA ALA A 47 -14.04 -0.34 7.98
C ALA A 47 -12.59 0.13 8.13
N GLU A 48 -11.67 -0.83 8.24
CA GLU A 48 -10.24 -0.56 8.25
C GLU A 48 -9.83 0.12 6.94
N ARG A 49 -9.14 1.26 7.05
CA ARG A 49 -8.65 2.01 5.90
C ARG A 49 -7.29 1.50 5.45
N LEU A 50 -7.08 1.46 4.14
CA LEU A 50 -5.76 1.29 3.56
C LEU A 50 -4.86 2.49 3.92
N PRO A 51 -3.53 2.29 3.89
CA PRO A 51 -2.58 3.40 4.00
C PRO A 51 -2.93 4.55 3.06
N ARG A 52 -2.82 5.79 3.54
CA ARG A 52 -3.18 6.99 2.76
C ARG A 52 -2.00 7.62 2.05
N THR A 53 -0.79 7.18 2.37
CA THR A 53 0.44 7.69 1.78
C THR A 53 1.36 6.54 1.42
N LEU A 54 2.29 6.80 0.49
CA LEU A 54 3.32 5.83 0.15
C LEU A 54 4.20 5.51 1.36
N PHE A 55 4.44 6.49 2.24
CA PHE A 55 5.16 6.30 3.49
C PHE A 55 4.49 5.27 4.41
N GLU A 56 3.21 5.42 4.69
CA GLU A 56 2.46 4.49 5.53
C GLU A 56 2.43 3.07 4.94
N ALA A 57 2.23 2.95 3.62
CA ALA A 57 2.22 1.66 2.94
C ALA A 57 3.59 0.97 3.02
N THR A 58 4.66 1.75 2.81
CA THR A 58 6.04 1.27 2.85
C THR A 58 6.45 0.84 4.26
N ALA A 59 6.05 1.58 5.30
CA ALA A 59 6.27 1.21 6.69
C ALA A 59 5.59 -0.12 7.05
N ARG A 60 4.33 -0.32 6.62
CA ARG A 60 3.63 -1.60 6.83
C ARG A 60 4.30 -2.76 6.11
N LEU A 61 4.80 -2.55 4.88
CA LEU A 61 5.52 -3.60 4.14
C LEU A 61 6.84 -3.96 4.83
N ARG A 62 7.60 -2.96 5.30
CA ARG A 62 8.88 -3.12 6.02
C ARG A 62 8.75 -4.05 7.22
N GLU A 63 7.66 -3.90 7.98
CA GLU A 63 7.35 -4.67 9.19
C GLU A 63 6.69 -6.03 8.92
N SER A 64 6.28 -6.30 7.67
CA SER A 64 5.54 -7.52 7.33
C SER A 64 6.47 -8.74 7.26
N THR A 65 6.46 -9.56 8.31
CA THR A 65 7.12 -10.87 8.32
C THR A 65 6.52 -11.82 7.28
N VAL A 66 5.21 -11.73 7.05
CA VAL A 66 4.50 -12.53 6.04
C VAL A 66 5.04 -12.25 4.65
N MET A 67 5.12 -10.98 4.24
CA MET A 67 5.62 -10.64 2.90
C MET A 67 7.11 -10.94 2.74
N ARG A 68 7.91 -10.83 3.80
CA ARG A 68 9.32 -11.26 3.80
C ARG A 68 9.46 -12.76 3.54
N ASN A 69 8.59 -13.58 4.13
CA ASN A 69 8.60 -15.03 3.91
C ASN A 69 8.13 -15.40 2.49
N LEU A 70 7.15 -14.67 1.95
CA LEU A 70 6.54 -14.99 0.66
C LEU A 70 7.32 -14.47 -0.55
N LEU A 71 7.86 -13.25 -0.48
CA LEU A 71 8.55 -12.59 -1.59
C LEU A 71 10.07 -12.56 -1.41
N GLY A 72 10.57 -12.97 -0.25
CA GLY A 72 11.99 -12.94 0.12
C GLY A 72 12.38 -11.64 0.82
N ALA A 73 13.18 -11.76 1.88
CA ALA A 73 13.63 -10.62 2.69
C ALA A 73 14.42 -9.61 1.85
N ASP A 74 15.37 -10.07 1.04
CA ASP A 74 16.21 -9.20 0.20
C ASP A 74 15.38 -8.36 -0.79
N PHE A 75 14.36 -8.98 -1.39
CA PHE A 75 13.44 -8.28 -2.29
C PHE A 75 12.65 -7.22 -1.53
N VAL A 76 12.05 -7.59 -0.39
CA VAL A 76 11.25 -6.67 0.42
C VAL A 76 12.10 -5.49 0.89
N ASP A 77 13.31 -5.74 1.40
CA ASP A 77 14.22 -4.70 1.88
C ASP A 77 14.65 -3.75 0.76
N HIS A 78 14.99 -4.29 -0.42
CA HIS A 78 15.31 -3.48 -1.59
C HIS A 78 14.10 -2.64 -2.04
N PHE A 79 12.92 -3.26 -2.18
CA PHE A 79 11.73 -2.58 -2.64
C PHE A 79 11.31 -1.46 -1.68
N VAL A 80 11.32 -1.74 -0.36
CA VAL A 80 11.07 -0.74 0.69
C VAL A 80 12.03 0.45 0.56
N ALA A 81 13.33 0.20 0.39
CA ALA A 81 14.31 1.27 0.24
C ALA A 81 14.01 2.18 -0.97
N THR A 82 13.56 1.61 -2.09
CA THR A 82 13.19 2.39 -3.28
C THR A 82 11.99 3.31 -3.03
N ARG A 83 10.96 2.82 -2.31
CA ARG A 83 9.75 3.58 -2.00
C ARG A 83 9.97 4.65 -0.95
N GLU A 84 10.86 4.41 0.03
CA GLU A 84 11.26 5.43 0.99
C GLU A 84 12.03 6.57 0.34
N TRP A 85 12.94 6.25 -0.57
CA TRP A 85 13.66 7.27 -1.33
C TRP A 85 12.69 8.12 -2.15
N GLU A 86 11.77 7.48 -2.87
CA GLU A 86 10.73 8.15 -3.66
C GLU A 86 9.86 9.07 -2.80
N TRP A 87 9.40 8.59 -1.64
CA TRP A 87 8.63 9.41 -0.72
C TRP A 87 9.41 10.63 -0.21
N ARG A 88 10.70 10.49 0.11
CA ARG A 88 11.55 11.62 0.51
C ARG A 88 11.64 12.66 -0.60
N GLN A 89 11.85 12.23 -1.84
CA GLN A 89 11.89 13.17 -2.97
C GLN A 89 10.57 13.90 -3.17
N HIS A 90 9.44 13.22 -2.96
CA HIS A 90 8.12 13.86 -3.01
C HIS A 90 7.93 14.86 -1.87
N ALA A 91 8.35 14.52 -0.66
CA ALA A 91 8.18 15.36 0.53
C ALA A 91 9.08 16.62 0.51
N ASP A 92 10.23 16.56 -0.15
CA ASP A 92 11.14 17.70 -0.30
C ASP A 92 10.70 18.69 -1.40
N ALA A 93 9.74 18.29 -2.25
CA ALA A 93 9.27 19.11 -3.36
C ALA A 93 8.23 20.15 -2.90
N VAL A 94 8.42 21.41 -3.31
CA VAL A 94 7.39 22.45 -3.17
C VAL A 94 6.48 22.42 -4.39
N THR A 95 5.21 22.18 -4.15
CA THR A 95 4.20 22.07 -5.21
C THR A 95 3.60 23.43 -5.58
N ASP A 96 3.07 23.54 -6.80
CA ASP A 96 2.30 24.71 -7.26
C ASP A 96 1.14 25.07 -6.32
N TRP A 97 0.52 24.07 -5.68
CA TRP A 97 -0.57 24.31 -4.74
C TRP A 97 -0.08 25.06 -3.51
N GLU A 98 1.09 24.68 -2.96
CA GLU A 98 1.71 25.36 -1.82
C GLU A 98 2.15 26.77 -2.20
N LEU A 99 2.77 26.94 -3.37
CA LEU A 99 3.14 28.26 -3.88
C LEU A 99 1.91 29.17 -4.00
N ARG A 100 0.87 28.75 -4.72
CA ARG A 100 -0.35 29.58 -4.89
C ARG A 100 -1.03 29.92 -3.56
N ARG A 101 -0.92 29.04 -2.56
CA ARG A 101 -1.55 29.25 -1.25
C ARG A 101 -0.76 30.21 -0.36
N TYR A 102 0.57 30.13 -0.37
CA TYR A 102 1.40 30.81 0.63
C TYR A 102 2.26 31.95 0.08
N PHE A 103 2.47 32.04 -1.23
CA PHE A 103 3.41 33.01 -1.83
C PHE A 103 2.99 34.48 -1.66
N GLU A 104 1.68 34.78 -1.69
CA GLU A 104 1.15 36.15 -1.52
C GLU A 104 0.78 36.50 -0.06
N ILE A 105 0.94 35.56 0.88
CA ILE A 105 0.59 35.78 2.31
C ILE A 105 1.72 36.51 3.07
N ILE A 106 2.88 36.72 2.43
CA ILE A 106 4.05 37.42 2.96
C ILE A 106 4.16 38.79 2.26
#